data_AF-A0A919LMF7-F1
#
_entry.id   AF-A0A919LMF7-F1
#
_cell.length_a   1.000
_cell.length_b   1.000
_cell.length_c   1.000
_cell.angle_alpha   90.00
_cell.angle_beta   90.00
_cell.angle_gamma   90.00
#
_symmetry.space_group_name_H-M   'P 1'
#
loop_
_entity.id
_entity.type
_entity.pdbx_description
1 polymer ?
#
loop_
_entity_poly.entity_id
_entity_poly.type
_entity_poly.pdbx_seq_one_letter_code
_entity_poly.pdbx_strand_id
1 'polypeptide(L)'
;MVSDYLAHAGLTPYLDQLGFNLVGYGCTTCIGNSGPLPEPIEEAIKKGDLTVGAVLSGNRNFEGRIHPLVKTNWLASPPLVVAYALAGNMNIDLTREPLGQGKNGEPVYLKDIWPSGEEIARAVEQVSTEMFRKEYAEVFSGTEEWKAIKVEASDTYDWQEDSTYIRLSPFFDEMGVEPLPVEDIRGARILAMLGDSVTTDHISPAGSIKADSPAGRYLQEHGVARRDFNSYGSRRGNHEVMMRGTFANIRIRNEMVPGVEGGMTRHLPDPEPMAIYDAAMLYKAEGTPLAVIAGKEYGSGSSRDWAAKGPRLLGIRVVIAESFERIHRSNLIGMGILPLEFPQGVTRKTLRLTGEERIDISDLQSLQPGATVPVTLTRADGSQEAIPCRCRIDTATELTYYRNDGILHYVIRNML
;
A
#
# COMPACT_ATOMS: atom_id res chain seq x y z
N MET A 1 9.88 25.63 -9.74
CA MET A 1 11.34 25.38 -9.54
C MET A 1 11.97 24.47 -10.62
N VAL A 2 11.59 23.19 -10.74
CA VAL A 2 12.20 22.28 -11.74
C VAL A 2 11.96 22.75 -13.17
N SER A 3 10.71 23.06 -13.49
CA SER A 3 10.33 23.57 -14.80
C SER A 3 11.02 24.89 -15.14
N ASP A 4 11.34 25.71 -14.14
CA ASP A 4 11.98 27.01 -14.36
C ASP A 4 13.43 26.86 -14.80
N TYR A 5 14.21 25.98 -14.15
CA TYR A 5 15.59 25.78 -14.60
C TYR A 5 15.65 25.05 -15.96
N LEU A 6 14.70 24.14 -16.25
CA LEU A 6 14.62 23.50 -17.57
C LEU A 6 14.25 24.51 -18.66
N ALA A 7 13.34 25.43 -18.37
CA ALA A 7 12.97 26.50 -19.29
C ALA A 7 14.13 27.49 -19.48
N HIS A 8 14.81 27.88 -18.40
CA HIS A 8 15.96 28.77 -18.45
C HIS A 8 17.13 28.17 -19.24
N ALA A 9 17.39 26.87 -19.08
CA ALA A 9 18.38 26.13 -19.86
C ALA A 9 17.94 25.86 -21.31
N GLY A 10 16.73 26.28 -21.71
CA GLY A 10 16.20 26.08 -23.07
C GLY A 10 15.83 24.63 -23.40
N LEU A 11 15.67 23.76 -22.40
CA LEU A 11 15.45 22.32 -22.58
C LEU A 11 13.96 21.96 -22.71
N THR A 12 13.07 22.75 -22.12
CA THR A 12 11.61 22.48 -22.09
C THR A 12 11.01 22.21 -23.47
N PRO A 13 11.26 23.02 -24.53
CA PRO A 13 10.66 22.76 -25.84
C PRO A 13 11.03 21.40 -26.45
N TYR A 14 12.24 20.91 -26.18
CA TYR A 14 12.70 19.61 -26.68
C TYR A 14 12.08 18.46 -25.90
N LEU A 15 11.96 18.60 -24.57
CA LEU A 15 11.25 17.63 -23.74
C LEU A 15 9.78 17.53 -24.15
N ASP A 16 9.12 18.67 -24.40
CA ASP A 16 7.75 18.73 -24.87
C ASP A 16 7.57 18.02 -26.22
N GLN A 17 8.49 18.24 -27.17
CA GLN A 17 8.47 17.56 -28.47
C GLN A 17 8.60 16.04 -28.36
N LEU A 18 9.34 15.56 -27.37
CA LEU A 18 9.51 14.13 -27.08
C LEU A 18 8.35 13.53 -26.25
N GLY A 19 7.34 14.33 -25.89
CA GLY A 19 6.20 13.89 -25.08
C GLY A 19 6.43 13.91 -23.57
N PHE A 20 7.52 14.52 -23.10
CA PHE A 20 7.82 14.72 -21.67
C PHE A 20 7.26 16.05 -21.16
N ASN A 21 5.99 16.33 -21.51
CA ASN A 21 5.31 17.54 -21.06
C ASN A 21 5.15 17.54 -19.53
N LEU A 22 5.11 18.75 -18.94
CA LEU A 22 4.73 18.89 -17.55
C LEU A 22 3.27 18.45 -17.36
N VAL A 23 3.07 17.31 -16.71
CA VAL A 23 1.74 16.76 -16.40
C VAL A 23 1.21 17.19 -15.02
N GLY A 24 2.09 17.70 -14.15
CA GLY A 24 1.72 18.20 -12.83
C GLY A 24 2.83 18.08 -11.79
N TYR A 25 2.70 18.85 -10.71
CA TYR A 25 3.63 18.83 -9.58
C TYR A 25 3.07 17.92 -8.46
N GLY A 26 3.44 16.65 -8.49
CA GLY A 26 3.00 15.66 -7.50
C GLY A 26 3.58 14.27 -7.76
N CYS A 27 3.22 13.29 -6.93
CA CYS A 27 3.80 11.94 -7.04
C CYS A 27 3.47 11.20 -8.33
N THR A 28 2.29 11.45 -8.92
CA THR A 28 1.82 10.89 -10.22
C THR A 28 2.17 9.39 -10.39
N THR A 29 2.95 9.03 -11.41
CA THR A 29 3.36 7.66 -11.75
C THR A 29 4.13 6.96 -10.61
N CYS A 30 4.90 7.69 -9.79
CA CYS A 30 5.70 7.11 -8.70
C CYS A 30 4.82 6.40 -7.64
N ILE A 31 3.59 6.89 -7.44
CA ILE A 31 2.61 6.28 -6.53
C ILE A 31 1.58 5.40 -7.25
N GLY A 32 1.74 5.18 -8.56
CA GLY A 32 0.79 4.41 -9.37
C GLY A 32 -0.38 5.22 -9.93
N ASN A 33 -0.38 6.54 -9.77
CA ASN A 33 -1.34 7.43 -10.42
C ASN A 33 -0.86 7.73 -11.85
N SER A 34 -0.69 6.68 -12.65
CA SER A 34 -0.15 6.73 -14.02
C SER A 34 -1.21 7.06 -15.08
N GLY A 35 -2.50 7.00 -14.73
CA GLY A 35 -3.60 7.18 -15.68
C GLY A 35 -3.79 5.96 -16.60
N PRO A 36 -4.75 6.02 -17.53
CA PRO A 36 -5.01 4.95 -18.48
C PRO A 36 -3.96 4.93 -19.60
N LEU A 37 -3.70 3.75 -20.17
CA LEU A 37 -3.03 3.64 -21.45
C LEU A 37 -4.03 3.89 -22.59
N PRO A 38 -3.58 4.32 -23.79
CA PRO A 38 -4.43 4.35 -24.97
C PRO A 38 -5.13 3.00 -25.22
N GLU A 39 -6.42 3.03 -25.51
CA GLU A 39 -7.24 1.82 -25.67
C GLU A 39 -6.65 0.77 -26.64
N PRO A 40 -6.12 1.14 -27.83
CA PRO A 40 -5.48 0.16 -28.72
C PRO A 40 -4.29 -0.57 -28.09
N ILE A 41 -3.53 0.11 -27.22
CA ILE A 41 -2.38 -0.48 -26.51
C ILE A 41 -2.89 -1.46 -25.44
N GLU A 42 -3.91 -1.07 -24.67
CA GLU A 42 -4.49 -1.96 -23.67
C GLU A 42 -5.05 -3.24 -24.29
N GLU A 43 -5.77 -3.11 -25.40
CA GLU A 43 -6.31 -4.25 -26.13
C GLU A 43 -5.21 -5.16 -26.64
N ALA A 44 -4.14 -4.60 -27.22
CA ALA A 44 -3.02 -5.39 -27.72
C ALA A 44 -2.33 -6.19 -26.60
N ILE A 45 -2.11 -5.56 -25.44
CA ILE A 45 -1.53 -6.22 -24.26
C ILE A 45 -2.42 -7.38 -23.81
N LYS A 46 -3.73 -7.14 -23.67
CA LYS A 46 -4.69 -8.15 -23.17
C LYS A 46 -4.88 -9.29 -24.16
N LYS A 47 -5.12 -9.00 -25.44
CA LYS A 47 -5.37 -10.00 -26.50
C LYS A 47 -4.13 -10.85 -26.78
N GLY A 48 -2.94 -10.26 -26.70
CA GLY A 48 -1.67 -10.96 -26.95
C GLY A 48 -1.02 -11.59 -25.73
N ASP A 49 -1.62 -11.46 -24.53
CA ASP A 49 -0.98 -11.77 -23.23
C ASP A 49 0.48 -11.30 -23.15
N LEU A 50 0.71 -10.06 -23.59
CA LEU A 50 2.05 -9.53 -23.72
C LEU A 50 2.65 -9.22 -22.35
N THR A 51 3.93 -9.55 -22.18
CA THR A 51 4.72 -9.04 -21.05
C THR A 51 5.31 -7.69 -21.45
N VAL A 52 4.66 -6.62 -21.03
CA VAL A 52 5.15 -5.25 -21.24
C VAL A 52 5.85 -4.70 -20.00
N GLY A 53 6.83 -3.83 -20.26
CA GLY A 53 7.64 -3.18 -19.23
C GLY A 53 7.44 -1.67 -19.16
N ALA A 54 7.66 -1.08 -17.99
CA ALA A 54 7.78 0.35 -17.80
C ALA A 54 9.16 0.73 -17.28
N VAL A 55 9.65 1.90 -17.68
CA VAL A 55 10.86 2.53 -17.15
C VAL A 55 10.46 3.83 -16.45
N LEU A 56 10.95 4.04 -15.23
CA LEU A 56 10.65 5.25 -14.46
C LEU A 56 11.84 5.71 -13.63
N SER A 57 11.94 7.02 -13.42
CA SER A 57 12.89 7.64 -12.49
C SER A 57 12.32 7.75 -11.08
N GLY A 58 11.69 6.66 -10.62
CA GLY A 58 11.14 6.53 -9.27
C GLY A 58 12.09 5.78 -8.33
N ASN A 59 11.55 5.29 -7.22
CA ASN A 59 12.30 4.52 -6.21
C ASN A 59 11.71 3.14 -5.91
N ARG A 60 10.59 2.77 -6.53
CA ARG A 60 9.88 1.50 -6.30
C ARG A 60 9.26 0.98 -7.59
N ASN A 61 9.34 -0.33 -7.79
CA ASN A 61 8.97 -0.99 -9.04
C ASN A 61 8.24 -2.33 -8.81
N PHE A 62 7.54 -2.47 -7.68
CA PHE A 62 6.74 -3.67 -7.38
C PHE A 62 5.69 -3.95 -8.47
N GLU A 63 5.39 -5.22 -8.69
CA GLU A 63 4.38 -5.65 -9.65
C GLU A 63 3.01 -5.01 -9.36
N GLY A 64 2.32 -4.53 -10.41
CA GLY A 64 1.00 -3.91 -10.30
C GLY A 64 0.98 -2.52 -9.65
N ARG A 65 2.12 -1.99 -9.17
CA ARG A 65 2.19 -0.66 -8.55
C ARG A 65 2.14 0.47 -9.57
N ILE A 66 2.86 0.35 -10.68
CA ILE A 66 3.03 1.45 -11.64
C ILE A 66 1.80 1.57 -12.55
N HIS A 67 1.39 0.47 -13.15
CA HIS A 67 0.18 0.38 -13.97
C HIS A 67 -0.37 -1.06 -13.92
N PRO A 68 -1.69 -1.29 -13.86
CA PRO A 68 -2.26 -2.64 -13.72
C PRO A 68 -1.88 -3.63 -14.83
N LEU A 69 -1.64 -3.12 -16.05
CA LEU A 69 -1.29 -3.94 -17.22
C LEU A 69 0.23 -4.16 -17.39
N VAL A 70 1.06 -3.55 -16.55
CA VAL A 70 2.53 -3.66 -16.65
C VAL A 70 3.05 -4.67 -15.64
N LYS A 71 3.70 -5.73 -16.16
CA LYS A 71 4.23 -6.84 -15.36
C LYS A 71 5.67 -6.58 -14.91
N THR A 72 6.47 -5.88 -15.70
CA THR A 72 7.88 -5.58 -15.38
C THR A 72 8.14 -4.07 -15.26
N ASN A 73 8.84 -3.62 -14.23
CA ASN A 73 9.06 -2.21 -13.98
C ASN A 73 10.54 -1.97 -13.64
N TRP A 74 11.16 -0.97 -14.24
CA TRP A 74 12.60 -0.70 -14.13
C TRP A 74 12.87 0.71 -13.64
N LEU A 75 13.66 0.80 -12.57
CA LEU A 75 14.13 2.08 -12.05
C LEU A 75 15.37 2.50 -12.82
N ALA A 76 15.35 3.70 -13.38
CA ALA A 76 16.45 4.25 -14.16
C ALA A 76 16.63 5.75 -13.88
N SER A 77 17.77 6.31 -14.28
CA SER A 77 17.97 7.76 -14.22
C SER A 77 17.03 8.47 -15.22
N PRO A 78 16.65 9.75 -14.99
CA PRO A 78 15.83 10.51 -15.94
C PRO A 78 16.29 10.44 -17.41
N PRO A 79 17.58 10.60 -17.76
CA PRO A 79 18.00 10.47 -19.17
C PRO A 79 17.85 9.06 -19.74
N LEU A 80 17.95 8.00 -18.92
CA LEU A 80 17.66 6.64 -19.39
C LEU A 80 16.17 6.42 -19.65
N VAL A 81 15.27 7.07 -18.91
CA VAL A 81 13.84 7.04 -19.23
C VAL A 81 13.60 7.61 -20.64
N VAL A 82 14.25 8.73 -20.97
CA VAL A 82 14.19 9.32 -22.32
C VAL A 82 14.78 8.38 -23.37
N ALA A 83 15.94 7.76 -23.09
CA ALA A 83 16.58 6.84 -24.03
C ALA A 83 15.69 5.62 -24.37
N TYR A 84 15.08 5.00 -23.35
CA TYR A 84 14.16 3.88 -23.58
C TYR A 84 12.84 4.31 -24.24
N ALA A 85 12.35 5.52 -23.97
CA ALA A 85 11.19 6.07 -24.67
C ALA A 85 11.47 6.28 -26.16
N LEU A 86 12.67 6.78 -26.51
CA LEU A 86 13.12 6.92 -27.91
C LEU A 86 13.29 5.57 -28.60
N ALA A 87 13.90 4.59 -27.92
CA ALA A 87 14.11 3.25 -28.48
C ALA A 87 12.79 2.47 -28.64
N GLY A 88 11.77 2.77 -27.81
CA GLY A 88 10.46 2.11 -27.85
C GLY A 88 10.48 0.62 -27.47
N ASN A 89 11.62 0.11 -27.03
CA ASN A 89 11.83 -1.30 -26.70
C ASN A 89 12.85 -1.42 -25.55
N MET A 90 12.59 -2.33 -24.62
CA MET A 90 13.47 -2.60 -23.48
C MET A 90 14.48 -3.72 -23.73
N ASN A 91 14.29 -4.51 -24.79
CA ASN A 91 15.21 -5.60 -25.17
C ASN A 91 16.42 -5.13 -26.00
N ILE A 92 16.57 -3.83 -26.20
CA ILE A 92 17.67 -3.23 -26.96
C ILE A 92 18.95 -3.16 -26.11
N ASP A 93 20.10 -3.49 -26.71
CA ASP A 93 21.40 -3.15 -26.14
C ASP A 93 21.76 -1.69 -26.46
N LEU A 94 21.40 -0.78 -25.55
CA LEU A 94 21.67 0.66 -25.68
C LEU A 94 23.16 1.00 -25.88
N THR A 95 24.09 0.07 -25.60
CA THR A 95 25.54 0.29 -25.77
C THR A 95 26.03 -0.04 -27.18
N ARG A 96 25.27 -0.82 -27.97
CA ARG A 96 25.69 -1.35 -29.27
C ARG A 96 24.70 -1.12 -30.39
N GLU A 97 23.43 -0.98 -30.08
CA GLU A 97 22.35 -0.81 -31.06
C GLU A 97 21.97 0.67 -31.16
N PRO A 98 21.62 1.16 -32.36
CA PRO A 98 21.17 2.53 -32.54
C PRO A 98 19.78 2.73 -31.92
N LEU A 99 19.54 3.90 -31.33
CA LEU A 99 18.23 4.33 -30.84
C LEU A 99 17.22 4.54 -31.96
N GLY A 100 17.72 4.94 -33.14
CA GLY A 100 16.93 5.23 -34.32
C GLY A 100 17.78 5.79 -35.45
N GLN A 101 17.13 6.32 -36.48
CA GLN A 101 17.79 7.00 -37.60
C GLN A 101 17.61 8.51 -37.50
N GLY A 102 18.69 9.25 -37.75
CA GLY A 102 18.67 10.70 -37.86
C GLY A 102 17.93 11.17 -39.12
N LYS A 103 17.72 12.49 -39.25
CA LYS A 103 17.07 13.08 -40.44
C LYS A 103 17.83 12.83 -41.74
N ASN A 104 19.12 12.51 -41.65
CA ASN A 104 20.00 12.15 -42.75
C ASN A 104 20.00 10.64 -43.06
N GLY A 105 19.24 9.83 -42.33
CA GLY A 105 19.20 8.36 -42.46
C GLY A 105 20.33 7.63 -41.70
N GLU A 106 21.26 8.35 -41.09
CA GLU A 106 22.37 7.74 -40.35
C GLU A 106 21.90 7.19 -39.00
N PRO A 107 22.45 6.06 -38.54
CA PRO A 107 22.15 5.51 -37.22
C PRO A 107 22.63 6.45 -36.11
N VAL A 108 21.76 6.70 -35.13
CA VAL A 108 22.07 7.50 -33.93
C VAL A 108 22.13 6.57 -32.73
N TYR A 109 23.28 6.53 -32.06
CA TYR A 109 23.51 5.71 -30.88
C TYR A 109 23.34 6.53 -29.60
N LEU A 110 23.17 5.85 -28.46
CA LEU A 110 23.07 6.53 -27.16
C LEU A 110 24.29 7.44 -26.89
N LYS A 111 25.49 6.96 -27.20
CA LYS A 111 26.74 7.71 -27.05
C LYS A 111 26.80 9.02 -27.84
N ASP A 112 26.01 9.14 -28.91
CA ASP A 112 26.02 10.32 -29.78
C ASP A 112 25.18 11.47 -29.19
N ILE A 113 24.24 11.15 -28.27
CA ILE A 113 23.30 12.11 -27.67
C ILE A 113 23.41 12.19 -26.15
N TRP A 114 24.27 11.38 -25.53
CA TRP A 114 24.41 11.36 -24.08
C TRP A 114 25.21 12.59 -23.61
N PRO A 115 24.67 13.41 -22.71
CA PRO A 115 25.36 14.61 -22.26
C PRO A 115 26.60 14.24 -21.43
N SER A 116 27.69 14.94 -21.69
CA SER A 116 28.91 14.86 -20.90
C SER A 116 28.73 15.49 -19.52
N GLY A 117 29.58 15.11 -18.56
CA GLY A 117 29.59 15.72 -17.24
C GLY A 117 29.81 17.24 -17.26
N GLU A 118 30.61 17.74 -18.21
CA GLU A 118 30.88 19.17 -18.39
C GLU A 118 29.67 19.94 -18.96
N GLU A 119 28.89 19.34 -19.86
CA GLU A 119 27.64 19.93 -20.35
C GLU A 119 26.60 20.01 -19.24
N ILE A 120 26.47 18.95 -18.43
CA ILE A 120 25.57 18.95 -17.27
C ILE A 120 26.01 20.01 -16.25
N ALA A 121 27.30 20.08 -15.92
CA ALA A 121 27.82 21.06 -14.95
C ALA A 121 27.52 22.50 -15.41
N ARG A 122 27.76 22.82 -16.68
CA ARG A 122 27.44 24.14 -17.26
C ARG A 122 25.94 24.47 -17.20
N ALA A 123 25.07 23.49 -17.41
CA ALA A 123 23.63 23.70 -17.27
C ALA A 123 23.23 23.92 -15.80
N VAL A 124 23.85 23.21 -14.85
CA VAL A 124 23.60 23.36 -13.40
C VAL A 124 24.06 24.72 -12.89
N GLU A 125 25.15 25.29 -13.41
CA GLU A 125 25.62 26.63 -13.06
C GLU A 125 24.61 27.75 -13.38
N GLN A 126 23.68 27.51 -14.31
CA GLN A 126 22.62 28.46 -14.64
C GLN A 126 21.49 28.48 -13.60
N VAL A 127 21.45 27.52 -12.68
CA VAL A 127 20.46 27.47 -11.62
C VAL A 127 20.83 28.49 -10.53
N SER A 128 20.01 29.52 -10.35
CA SER A 128 20.27 30.59 -9.39
C SER A 128 19.44 30.47 -8.11
N THR A 129 19.98 30.97 -7.00
CA THR A 129 19.26 31.07 -5.71
C THR A 129 17.96 31.88 -5.80
N GLU A 130 17.88 32.82 -6.75
CA GLU A 130 16.69 33.63 -6.97
C GLU A 130 15.50 32.79 -7.44
N MET A 131 15.73 31.79 -8.30
CA MET A 131 14.69 30.84 -8.72
C MET A 131 14.09 30.12 -7.52
N PHE A 132 14.89 29.76 -6.51
CA PHE A 132 14.37 29.14 -5.28
C PHE A 132 13.56 30.13 -4.45
N ARG A 133 14.08 31.35 -4.22
CA ARG A 133 13.41 32.35 -3.38
C ARG A 133 12.03 32.71 -3.91
N LYS A 134 11.90 32.88 -5.23
CA LYS A 134 10.61 33.16 -5.88
C LYS A 134 9.59 32.07 -5.58
N GLU A 135 9.93 30.81 -5.85
CA GLU A 135 9.01 29.68 -5.71
C GLU A 135 8.62 29.43 -4.25
N TYR A 136 9.55 29.58 -3.30
CA TYR A 136 9.26 29.43 -1.87
C TYR A 136 8.45 30.59 -1.30
N ALA A 137 8.57 31.81 -1.82
CA ALA A 137 7.75 32.94 -1.39
C ALA A 137 6.27 32.74 -1.74
N GLU A 138 5.99 32.02 -2.82
CA GLU A 138 4.62 31.85 -3.35
C GLU A 138 3.94 30.56 -2.87
N VAL A 139 4.66 29.64 -2.22
CA VAL A 139 4.16 28.28 -1.87
C VAL A 139 2.87 28.28 -1.02
N PHE A 140 2.68 29.31 -0.19
CA PHE A 140 1.48 29.43 0.67
C PHE A 140 0.36 30.24 0.04
N SER A 141 0.59 30.89 -1.11
CA SER A 141 -0.44 31.70 -1.76
C SER A 141 -1.56 30.81 -2.31
N GLY A 142 -1.22 29.63 -2.83
CA GLY A 142 -2.19 28.73 -3.48
C GLY A 142 -2.78 29.31 -4.77
N THR A 143 -3.56 28.50 -5.47
CA THR A 143 -4.31 28.94 -6.66
C THR A 143 -5.59 29.68 -6.26
N GLU A 144 -6.26 30.32 -7.23
CA GLU A 144 -7.54 30.98 -6.97
C GLU A 144 -8.61 29.98 -6.49
N GLU A 145 -8.60 28.75 -7.00
CA GLU A 145 -9.47 27.68 -6.55
C GLU A 145 -9.21 27.31 -5.09
N TRP A 146 -7.94 27.26 -4.66
CA TRP A 146 -7.57 26.99 -3.26
C TRP A 146 -8.10 28.10 -2.34
N LYS A 147 -7.93 29.37 -2.72
CA LYS A 147 -8.42 30.52 -1.94
C LYS A 147 -9.94 30.61 -1.92
N ALA A 148 -10.62 30.08 -2.94
CA ALA A 148 -12.07 30.10 -3.05
C ALA A 148 -12.76 29.03 -2.18
N ILE A 149 -12.02 28.08 -1.59
CA ILE A 149 -12.59 27.09 -0.67
C ILE A 149 -13.13 27.82 0.56
N LYS A 150 -14.46 27.77 0.72
CA LYS A 150 -15.12 28.30 1.90
C LYS A 150 -14.94 27.33 3.05
N VAL A 151 -14.40 27.83 4.16
CA VAL A 151 -14.25 27.09 5.41
C VAL A 151 -14.92 27.87 6.53
N GLU A 152 -15.65 27.17 7.39
CA GLU A 152 -16.16 27.73 8.64
C GLU A 152 -15.17 27.38 9.75
N ALA A 153 -14.76 28.36 10.54
CA ALA A 153 -13.84 28.13 11.65
C ALA A 153 -14.59 27.39 12.78
N SER A 154 -14.10 26.21 13.14
CA SER A 154 -14.64 25.40 14.23
C SER A 154 -13.52 24.59 14.87
N ASP A 155 -13.62 24.35 16.18
CA ASP A 155 -12.71 23.48 16.93
C ASP A 155 -13.00 21.99 16.67
N THR A 156 -14.23 21.66 16.24
CA THR A 156 -14.66 20.30 15.91
C THR A 156 -15.07 20.21 14.44
N TYR A 157 -14.86 19.02 13.85
CA TYR A 157 -15.24 18.75 12.47
C TYR A 157 -16.73 18.43 12.35
N ASP A 158 -17.44 19.13 11.46
CA ASP A 158 -18.84 18.86 11.15
C ASP A 158 -18.95 17.69 10.18
N TRP A 159 -19.32 16.52 10.70
CA TRP A 159 -19.37 15.28 9.92
C TRP A 159 -20.60 15.26 9.01
N GLN A 160 -20.34 15.17 7.70
CA GLN A 160 -21.39 15.01 6.70
C GLN A 160 -21.73 13.52 6.52
N GLU A 161 -22.97 13.13 6.81
CA GLU A 161 -23.40 11.73 6.77
C GLU A 161 -23.27 11.09 5.37
N ASP A 162 -23.50 11.88 4.33
CA ASP A 162 -23.45 11.49 2.92
C ASP A 162 -22.05 11.60 2.29
N SER A 163 -21.06 12.07 3.06
CA SER A 163 -19.70 12.18 2.54
C SER A 163 -19.09 10.82 2.23
N THR A 164 -18.71 10.63 0.97
CA THR A 164 -17.98 9.44 0.52
C THR A 164 -16.46 9.60 0.66
N TYR A 165 -15.98 10.74 1.18
CA TYR A 165 -14.55 11.05 1.32
C TYR A 165 -14.08 11.12 2.77
N ILE A 166 -14.85 11.75 3.65
CA ILE A 166 -14.49 11.98 5.06
C ILE A 166 -15.63 11.43 5.92
N ARG A 167 -15.36 10.38 6.71
CA ARG A 167 -16.33 9.77 7.63
C ARG A 167 -15.72 9.53 9.00
N LEU A 168 -16.53 9.73 10.04
CA LEU A 168 -16.11 9.46 11.41
C LEU A 168 -15.79 7.96 11.54
N SER A 169 -14.60 7.64 12.04
CA SER A 169 -14.17 6.25 12.23
C SER A 169 -14.62 5.71 13.58
N PRO A 170 -14.99 4.42 13.67
CA PRO A 170 -15.51 3.82 14.90
C PRO A 170 -14.41 3.46 15.93
N PHE A 171 -13.18 3.97 15.75
CA PHE A 171 -12.03 3.54 16.58
C PHE A 171 -12.23 3.87 18.06
N PHE A 172 -13.03 4.86 18.40
CA PHE A 172 -13.17 5.38 19.77
C PHE A 172 -14.57 5.15 20.36
N ASP A 173 -15.48 4.48 19.65
CA ASP A 173 -16.90 4.37 20.04
C ASP A 173 -17.08 3.67 21.40
N GLU A 174 -16.19 2.73 21.72
CA GLU A 174 -16.20 1.95 22.97
C GLU A 174 -15.11 2.42 23.96
N MET A 175 -14.45 3.55 23.70
CA MET A 175 -13.32 4.02 24.49
C MET A 175 -13.77 4.59 25.85
N GLY A 176 -13.45 3.87 26.92
CA GLY A 176 -13.52 4.39 28.30
C GLY A 176 -12.30 5.24 28.70
N VAL A 177 -12.46 6.03 29.77
CA VAL A 177 -11.40 6.85 30.39
C VAL A 177 -10.21 5.98 30.81
N GLU A 178 -10.49 4.84 31.44
CA GLU A 178 -9.48 3.83 31.77
C GLU A 178 -9.43 2.74 30.69
N PRO A 179 -8.23 2.17 30.40
CA PRO A 179 -8.12 1.04 29.48
C PRO A 179 -8.76 -0.22 30.06
N LEU A 180 -9.51 -0.94 29.22
CA LEU A 180 -9.93 -2.29 29.54
C LEU A 180 -8.70 -3.22 29.63
N PRO A 181 -8.72 -4.24 30.51
CA PRO A 181 -7.66 -5.25 30.53
C PRO A 181 -7.51 -5.93 29.18
N VAL A 182 -6.27 -6.26 28.79
CA VAL A 182 -6.02 -7.02 27.57
C VAL A 182 -6.62 -8.41 27.71
N GLU A 183 -7.53 -8.77 26.82
CA GLU A 183 -8.14 -10.11 26.79
C GLU A 183 -7.29 -11.12 26.03
N ASP A 184 -7.37 -12.38 26.47
CA ASP A 184 -6.86 -13.53 25.71
C ASP A 184 -7.54 -13.61 24.34
N ILE A 185 -6.82 -14.09 23.33
CA ILE A 185 -7.39 -14.38 22.02
C ILE A 185 -7.81 -15.85 22.02
N ARG A 186 -9.11 -16.13 21.91
CA ARG A 186 -9.64 -17.50 21.96
C ARG A 186 -10.40 -17.85 20.69
N GLY A 187 -10.12 -19.04 20.14
CA GLY A 187 -10.80 -19.58 18.97
C GLY A 187 -10.66 -18.74 17.70
N ALA A 188 -9.58 -17.96 17.56
CA ALA A 188 -9.41 -17.09 16.40
C ALA A 188 -9.28 -17.89 15.10
N ARG A 189 -9.90 -17.39 14.02
CA ARG A 189 -9.82 -17.98 12.68
C ARG A 189 -8.77 -17.28 11.84
N ILE A 190 -8.08 -18.05 10.99
CA ILE A 190 -7.13 -17.49 10.02
C ILE A 190 -7.95 -16.87 8.88
N LEU A 191 -7.87 -15.54 8.73
CA LEU A 191 -8.53 -14.82 7.64
C LEU A 191 -7.71 -14.89 6.36
N ALA A 192 -6.38 -14.86 6.48
CA ALA A 192 -5.46 -14.95 5.35
C ALA A 192 -4.16 -15.64 5.77
N MET A 193 -3.64 -16.50 4.89
CA MET A 193 -2.32 -17.12 4.99
C MET A 193 -1.49 -16.67 3.80
N LEU A 194 -0.48 -15.85 4.05
CA LEU A 194 0.24 -15.11 3.03
C LEU A 194 1.70 -15.54 2.94
N GLY A 195 2.28 -15.34 1.76
CA GLY A 195 3.68 -15.67 1.46
C GLY A 195 4.71 -14.70 2.06
N ASP A 196 5.90 -14.74 1.48
CA ASP A 196 7.00 -13.82 1.82
C ASP A 196 6.83 -12.46 1.12
N SER A 197 7.47 -11.43 1.67
CA SER A 197 7.59 -10.07 1.13
C SER A 197 6.25 -9.41 0.76
N VAL A 198 5.19 -9.71 1.52
CA VAL A 198 3.90 -9.04 1.41
C VAL A 198 4.06 -7.57 1.78
N THR A 199 4.07 -6.70 0.77
CA THR A 199 4.17 -5.25 0.96
C THR A 199 2.90 -4.63 1.55
N THR A 200 3.00 -3.42 2.11
CA THR A 200 1.83 -2.62 2.51
C THR A 200 0.94 -2.20 1.35
N ASP A 201 1.40 -2.26 0.10
CA ASP A 201 0.54 -2.09 -1.09
C ASP A 201 -0.37 -3.32 -1.32
N HIS A 202 0.04 -4.52 -0.89
CA HIS A 202 -0.85 -5.69 -0.88
C HIS A 202 -1.90 -5.59 0.22
N ILE A 203 -1.50 -5.15 1.42
CA ILE A 203 -2.37 -5.02 2.60
C ILE A 203 -3.35 -3.84 2.45
N SER A 204 -2.87 -2.70 1.95
CA SER A 204 -3.65 -1.48 1.77
C SER A 204 -3.27 -0.80 0.43
N PRO A 205 -3.89 -1.23 -0.68
CA PRO A 205 -3.65 -0.64 -1.99
C PRO A 205 -4.02 0.85 -1.98
N ALA A 206 -3.30 1.65 -2.77
CA ALA A 206 -3.59 3.08 -2.92
C ALA A 206 -4.12 3.45 -4.31
N GLY A 207 -4.05 2.52 -5.28
CA GLY A 207 -4.42 2.75 -6.67
C GLY A 207 -5.92 2.65 -6.95
N SER A 208 -6.27 2.26 -8.18
CA SER A 208 -7.64 2.20 -8.68
C SER A 208 -8.54 1.23 -7.90
N ILE A 209 -9.81 1.59 -7.77
CA ILE A 209 -10.86 0.74 -7.19
C ILE A 209 -11.59 0.01 -8.32
N LYS A 210 -11.68 -1.32 -8.26
CA LYS A 210 -12.46 -2.10 -9.23
C LYS A 210 -13.96 -1.99 -8.95
N ALA A 211 -14.76 -1.91 -10.01
CA ALA A 211 -16.23 -1.82 -9.92
C ALA A 211 -16.88 -2.98 -9.16
N ASP A 212 -16.40 -4.20 -9.40
CA ASP A 212 -16.91 -5.43 -8.79
C ASP A 212 -16.33 -5.72 -7.40
N SER A 213 -15.35 -4.94 -6.92
CA SER A 213 -14.78 -5.09 -5.58
C SER A 213 -15.76 -4.61 -4.49
N PRO A 214 -15.62 -5.07 -3.23
CA PRO A 214 -16.48 -4.60 -2.14
C PRO A 214 -16.55 -3.07 -2.04
N ALA A 215 -15.41 -2.38 -2.18
CA ALA A 215 -15.34 -0.92 -2.15
C ALA A 215 -16.05 -0.28 -3.35
N GLY A 216 -15.97 -0.89 -4.54
CA GLY A 216 -16.67 -0.44 -5.74
C GLY A 216 -18.18 -0.55 -5.60
N ARG A 217 -18.68 -1.69 -5.09
CA ARG A 217 -20.10 -1.90 -4.79
C ARG A 217 -20.62 -0.88 -3.79
N TYR A 218 -19.89 -0.69 -2.68
CA TYR A 218 -20.23 0.33 -1.68
C TYR A 218 -20.34 1.73 -2.28
N LEU A 219 -19.37 2.14 -3.12
CA LEU A 219 -19.40 3.46 -3.75
C LEU A 219 -20.61 3.61 -4.70
N GLN A 220 -20.95 2.57 -5.46
CA GLN A 220 -22.11 2.56 -6.36
C GLN A 220 -23.43 2.62 -5.59
N GLU A 221 -23.55 1.87 -4.50
CA GLU A 221 -24.70 1.89 -3.59
C GLU A 221 -24.91 3.29 -2.99
N HIS A 222 -23.84 4.07 -2.82
CA HIS A 222 -23.87 5.47 -2.38
C HIS A 222 -23.90 6.48 -3.54
N GLY A 223 -24.29 6.05 -4.75
CA GLY A 223 -24.52 6.94 -5.89
C GLY A 223 -23.26 7.47 -6.60
N VAL A 224 -22.07 6.96 -6.26
CA VAL A 224 -20.82 7.38 -6.91
C VAL A 224 -20.64 6.63 -8.23
N ALA A 225 -20.58 7.37 -9.33
CA ALA A 225 -20.29 6.78 -10.63
C ALA A 225 -18.85 6.26 -10.72
N ARG A 226 -18.61 5.21 -11.52
CA ARG A 226 -17.29 4.56 -11.66
C ARG A 226 -16.14 5.53 -11.96
N ARG A 227 -16.38 6.54 -12.81
CA ARG A 227 -15.37 7.55 -13.16
C ARG A 227 -14.95 8.42 -11.94
N ASP A 228 -15.84 8.51 -10.95
CA ASP A 228 -15.71 9.34 -9.76
C ASP A 228 -15.27 8.51 -8.53
N PHE A 229 -14.99 7.20 -8.71
CA PHE A 229 -14.41 6.37 -7.65
C PHE A 229 -13.11 6.94 -7.11
N ASN A 230 -12.32 7.54 -8.00
CA ASN A 230 -10.96 7.99 -7.72
C ASN A 230 -10.09 6.79 -7.26
N SER A 231 -9.11 6.99 -6.39
CA SER A 231 -8.21 5.95 -5.89
C SER A 231 -8.46 5.60 -4.43
N TYR A 232 -8.05 4.42 -3.97
CA TYR A 232 -8.05 4.10 -2.54
C TYR A 232 -7.25 5.14 -1.73
N GLY A 233 -6.15 5.68 -2.28
CA GLY A 233 -5.37 6.73 -1.63
C GLY A 233 -6.19 8.00 -1.35
N SER A 234 -7.07 8.39 -2.28
CA SER A 234 -7.97 9.55 -2.11
C SER A 234 -9.09 9.32 -1.11
N ARG A 235 -9.41 8.04 -0.81
CA ARG A 235 -10.52 7.64 0.06
C ARG A 235 -10.09 7.36 1.50
N ARG A 236 -8.86 7.71 1.89
CA ARG A 236 -8.30 7.45 3.22
C ARG A 236 -9.02 8.12 4.39
N GLY A 237 -9.81 9.15 4.13
CA GLY A 237 -10.68 9.76 5.14
C GLY A 237 -11.98 8.98 5.38
N ASN A 238 -12.27 7.95 4.59
CA ASN A 238 -13.48 7.15 4.68
C ASN A 238 -13.14 5.70 5.04
N HIS A 239 -13.39 5.33 6.30
CA HIS A 239 -13.05 4.01 6.80
C HIS A 239 -13.84 2.87 6.11
N GLU A 240 -15.06 3.12 5.65
CA GLU A 240 -15.89 2.13 4.94
C GLU A 240 -15.25 1.69 3.62
N VAL A 241 -14.67 2.63 2.87
CA VAL A 241 -13.95 2.33 1.63
C VAL A 241 -12.63 1.64 1.93
N MET A 242 -11.90 2.14 2.94
CA MET A 242 -10.56 1.62 3.24
C MET A 242 -10.57 0.23 3.86
N MET A 243 -11.55 -0.10 4.72
CA MET A 243 -11.70 -1.45 5.24
C MET A 243 -12.06 -2.44 4.12
N ARG A 244 -12.92 -2.04 3.17
CA ARG A 244 -13.25 -2.84 1.96
C ARG A 244 -12.07 -2.98 1.00
N GLY A 245 -11.18 -2.00 1.00
CA GLY A 245 -9.92 -2.05 0.25
C GLY A 245 -8.82 -2.86 0.92
N THR A 246 -8.99 -3.27 2.17
CA THR A 246 -7.95 -3.99 2.92
C THR A 246 -7.78 -5.40 2.33
N PHE A 247 -6.54 -5.74 2.00
CA PHE A 247 -6.14 -6.91 1.22
C PHE A 247 -6.76 -7.00 -0.19
N ALA A 248 -7.36 -5.94 -0.73
CA ALA A 248 -8.02 -5.97 -2.03
C ALA A 248 -7.07 -5.81 -3.23
N ASN A 249 -5.76 -5.89 -3.02
CA ASN A 249 -4.78 -5.80 -4.09
C ASN A 249 -4.95 -6.97 -5.07
N ILE A 250 -4.90 -6.69 -6.37
CA ILE A 250 -5.15 -7.68 -7.43
C ILE A 250 -4.05 -8.76 -7.54
N ARG A 251 -2.88 -8.54 -6.93
CA ARG A 251 -1.71 -9.43 -6.97
C ARG A 251 -1.44 -10.15 -5.65
N ILE A 252 -2.22 -9.88 -4.59
CA ILE A 252 -2.07 -10.66 -3.37
C ILE A 252 -2.46 -12.12 -3.66
N ARG A 253 -1.73 -13.06 -3.06
CA ARG A 253 -1.98 -14.50 -3.17
C ARG A 253 -2.17 -15.06 -1.77
N ASN A 254 -3.35 -15.60 -1.52
CA ASN A 254 -3.69 -16.24 -0.26
C ASN A 254 -3.57 -17.76 -0.42
N GLU A 255 -2.71 -18.38 0.38
CA GLU A 255 -2.43 -19.82 0.33
C GLU A 255 -3.67 -20.67 0.71
N MET A 256 -4.71 -20.05 1.31
CA MET A 256 -5.99 -20.70 1.59
C MET A 256 -6.88 -20.93 0.36
N VAL A 257 -6.62 -20.23 -0.75
CA VAL A 257 -7.36 -20.35 -2.03
C VAL A 257 -6.35 -20.49 -3.19
N PRO A 258 -5.67 -21.64 -3.28
CA PRO A 258 -4.54 -21.81 -4.19
C PRO A 258 -4.95 -21.61 -5.66
N GLY A 259 -4.09 -20.91 -6.42
CA GLY A 259 -4.32 -20.60 -7.83
C GLY A 259 -5.16 -19.35 -8.08
N VAL A 260 -5.70 -18.72 -7.03
CA VAL A 260 -6.46 -17.47 -7.15
C VAL A 260 -5.56 -16.27 -6.83
N GLU A 261 -5.47 -15.33 -7.78
CA GLU A 261 -4.88 -14.00 -7.52
C GLU A 261 -5.95 -13.00 -7.12
N GLY A 262 -5.59 -12.09 -6.21
CA GLY A 262 -6.47 -11.05 -5.71
C GLY A 262 -6.84 -11.25 -4.24
N GLY A 263 -7.55 -10.27 -3.70
CA GLY A 263 -7.96 -10.20 -2.29
C GLY A 263 -9.02 -11.20 -1.88
N MET A 264 -8.75 -12.48 -2.08
CA MET A 264 -9.67 -13.59 -1.90
C MET A 264 -9.28 -14.47 -0.71
N THR A 265 -10.28 -15.05 -0.07
CA THR A 265 -10.15 -16.05 1.01
C THR A 265 -11.38 -16.94 1.01
N ARG A 266 -11.53 -17.80 2.03
CA ARG A 266 -12.71 -18.60 2.27
C ARG A 266 -13.20 -18.39 3.71
N HIS A 267 -14.50 -18.31 3.90
CA HIS A 267 -15.12 -18.28 5.24
C HIS A 267 -15.44 -19.72 5.65
N LEU A 268 -14.88 -20.20 6.76
CA LEU A 268 -15.05 -21.61 7.14
C LEU A 268 -16.35 -21.82 7.91
N PRO A 269 -17.09 -22.91 7.61
CA PRO A 269 -16.65 -24.10 6.88
C PRO A 269 -16.87 -24.07 5.35
N ASP A 270 -17.37 -22.98 4.78
CA ASP A 270 -17.63 -22.87 3.34
C ASP A 270 -16.31 -22.86 2.54
N PRO A 271 -16.15 -23.74 1.52
CA PRO A 271 -14.95 -23.74 0.69
C PRO A 271 -14.94 -22.65 -0.40
N GLU A 272 -16.06 -21.95 -0.65
CA GLU A 272 -16.16 -21.01 -1.78
C GLU A 272 -15.27 -19.76 -1.58
N PRO A 273 -14.40 -19.44 -2.57
CA PRO A 273 -13.62 -18.22 -2.52
C PRO A 273 -14.49 -16.96 -2.56
N MET A 274 -14.28 -16.05 -1.61
CA MET A 274 -14.92 -14.74 -1.52
C MET A 274 -13.89 -13.65 -1.18
N ALA A 275 -14.30 -12.38 -1.28
CA ALA A 275 -13.40 -11.29 -0.93
C ALA A 275 -13.07 -11.32 0.57
N ILE A 276 -11.83 -10.97 0.93
CA ILE A 276 -11.37 -10.95 2.33
C ILE A 276 -12.25 -10.08 3.22
N TYR A 277 -12.71 -8.93 2.72
CA TYR A 277 -13.66 -8.07 3.43
C TYR A 277 -14.98 -8.80 3.73
N ASP A 278 -15.56 -9.49 2.74
CA ASP A 278 -16.85 -10.16 2.88
C ASP A 278 -16.75 -11.29 3.93
N ALA A 279 -15.67 -12.10 3.88
CA ALA A 279 -15.40 -13.13 4.89
C ALA A 279 -15.17 -12.56 6.30
N ALA A 280 -14.45 -11.43 6.41
CA ALA A 280 -14.23 -10.76 7.68
C ALA A 280 -15.54 -10.26 8.31
N MET A 281 -16.48 -9.77 7.51
CA MET A 281 -17.79 -9.33 8.01
C MET A 281 -18.65 -10.51 8.48
N LEU A 282 -18.58 -11.67 7.82
CA LEU A 282 -19.23 -12.91 8.30
C LEU A 282 -18.68 -13.32 9.67
N TYR A 283 -17.36 -13.41 9.82
CA TYR A 283 -16.74 -13.73 11.11
C TYR A 283 -17.02 -12.69 12.20
N LYS A 284 -17.12 -11.41 11.83
CA LYS A 284 -17.51 -10.34 12.76
C LYS A 284 -18.94 -10.56 13.28
N ALA A 285 -19.87 -10.94 12.42
CA ALA A 285 -21.25 -11.26 12.83
C ALA A 285 -21.32 -12.51 13.74
N GLU A 286 -20.37 -13.43 13.60
CA GLU A 286 -20.22 -14.62 14.45
C GLU A 286 -19.49 -14.33 15.79
N GLY A 287 -18.97 -13.11 15.98
CA GLY A 287 -18.14 -12.77 17.15
C GLY A 287 -16.79 -13.49 17.18
N THR A 288 -16.29 -13.93 16.02
CA THR A 288 -15.06 -14.72 15.91
C THR A 288 -13.85 -13.79 15.70
N PRO A 289 -12.83 -13.81 16.58
CA PRO A 289 -11.61 -13.03 16.38
C PRO A 289 -10.80 -13.58 15.20
N LEU A 290 -10.05 -12.71 14.53
CA LEU A 290 -9.30 -13.09 13.33
C LEU A 290 -7.79 -12.97 13.48
N ALA A 291 -7.09 -13.79 12.71
CA ALA A 291 -5.64 -13.83 12.63
C ALA A 291 -5.16 -13.75 11.17
N VAL A 292 -3.96 -13.23 10.97
CA VAL A 292 -3.22 -13.38 9.71
C VAL A 292 -1.96 -14.18 9.97
N ILE A 293 -1.68 -15.15 9.09
CA ILE A 293 -0.41 -15.86 9.04
C ILE A 293 0.38 -15.33 7.83
N ALA A 294 1.67 -15.05 8.00
CA ALA A 294 2.50 -14.54 6.92
C ALA A 294 3.90 -15.17 6.90
N GLY A 295 4.58 -15.06 5.76
CA GLY A 295 5.99 -15.40 5.61
C GLY A 295 6.93 -14.31 6.13
N LYS A 296 8.08 -14.17 5.46
CA LYS A 296 9.13 -13.20 5.80
C LYS A 296 8.79 -11.79 5.33
N GLU A 297 9.37 -10.79 5.99
CA GLU A 297 9.31 -9.37 5.60
C GLU A 297 7.87 -8.84 5.44
N TYR A 298 6.96 -9.32 6.30
CA TYR A 298 5.56 -8.92 6.26
C TYR A 298 5.41 -7.41 6.53
N GLY A 299 4.73 -6.73 5.62
CA GLY A 299 4.50 -5.28 5.68
C GLY A 299 5.62 -4.42 5.11
N SER A 300 6.42 -4.91 4.18
CA SER A 300 7.47 -4.12 3.54
C SER A 300 6.91 -2.94 2.71
N GLY A 301 7.70 -1.89 2.49
CA GLY A 301 7.36 -0.81 1.54
C GLY A 301 6.86 0.49 2.18
N SER A 302 5.63 0.91 1.88
CA SER A 302 5.10 2.24 2.26
C SER A 302 4.74 2.31 3.75
N SER A 303 4.96 3.45 4.41
CA SER A 303 4.63 3.69 5.82
C SER A 303 3.14 3.93 6.10
N ARG A 304 2.24 3.29 5.34
CA ARG A 304 0.80 3.54 5.42
C ARG A 304 0.19 2.90 6.67
N ASP A 305 -0.38 3.71 7.55
CA ASP A 305 -1.08 3.27 8.76
C ASP A 305 -2.37 2.50 8.45
N TRP A 306 -3.01 2.74 7.29
CA TRP A 306 -4.14 1.97 6.80
C TRP A 306 -3.84 0.48 6.61
N ALA A 307 -2.57 0.09 6.48
CA ALA A 307 -2.17 -1.32 6.51
C ALA A 307 -2.30 -1.96 7.91
N ALA A 308 -2.56 -1.19 8.97
CA ALA A 308 -2.90 -1.69 10.31
C ALA A 308 -4.34 -1.33 10.71
N LYS A 309 -4.81 -0.11 10.41
CA LYS A 309 -6.21 0.32 10.64
C LYS A 309 -7.21 -0.56 9.91
N GLY A 310 -6.92 -0.90 8.65
CA GLY A 310 -7.73 -1.81 7.84
C GLY A 310 -7.91 -3.17 8.51
N PRO A 311 -6.82 -3.92 8.77
CA PRO A 311 -6.88 -5.18 9.50
C PRO A 311 -7.61 -5.12 10.85
N ARG A 312 -7.41 -4.04 11.63
CA ARG A 312 -8.13 -3.84 12.90
C ARG A 312 -9.64 -3.76 12.68
N LEU A 313 -10.10 -2.98 11.69
CA LEU A 313 -11.53 -2.86 11.35
C LEU A 313 -12.12 -4.14 10.76
N LEU A 314 -11.30 -5.00 10.15
CA LEU A 314 -11.70 -6.34 9.74
C LEU A 314 -11.81 -7.33 10.91
N GLY A 315 -11.43 -6.95 12.13
CA GLY A 315 -11.50 -7.83 13.31
C GLY A 315 -10.23 -8.66 13.55
N ILE A 316 -9.12 -8.35 12.85
CA ILE A 316 -7.83 -9.02 13.10
C ILE A 316 -7.28 -8.56 14.46
N ARG A 317 -6.98 -9.53 15.33
CA ARG A 317 -6.43 -9.34 16.67
C ARG A 317 -4.95 -9.69 16.76
N VAL A 318 -4.47 -10.58 15.90
CA VAL A 318 -3.09 -11.06 15.88
C VAL A 318 -2.57 -11.25 14.46
N VAL A 319 -1.30 -10.95 14.25
CA VAL A 319 -0.57 -11.36 13.05
C VAL A 319 0.61 -12.22 13.49
N ILE A 320 0.75 -13.41 12.89
CA ILE A 320 1.87 -14.32 13.13
C ILE A 320 2.68 -14.45 11.84
N ALA A 321 3.93 -13.98 11.85
CA ALA A 321 4.78 -13.96 10.66
C ALA A 321 6.13 -14.66 10.91
N GLU A 322 6.87 -14.98 9.85
CA GLU A 322 8.28 -15.38 10.01
C GLU A 322 9.17 -14.18 10.33
N SER A 323 8.86 -13.00 9.77
CA SER A 323 9.45 -11.73 10.18
C SER A 323 8.61 -10.53 9.73
N PHE A 324 8.78 -9.39 10.42
CA PHE A 324 8.12 -8.12 10.08
C PHE A 324 9.08 -7.05 9.56
N GLU A 325 8.59 -6.17 8.68
CA GLU A 325 9.22 -4.86 8.47
C GLU A 325 8.95 -3.95 9.68
N ARG A 326 9.96 -3.14 10.06
CA ARG A 326 9.99 -2.33 11.28
C ARG A 326 8.81 -1.37 11.43
N ILE A 327 8.48 -0.60 10.39
CA ILE A 327 7.41 0.41 10.44
C ILE A 327 6.05 -0.28 10.53
N HIS A 328 5.84 -1.34 9.74
CA HIS A 328 4.57 -2.05 9.77
C HIS A 328 4.30 -2.73 11.12
N ARG A 329 5.31 -3.37 11.72
CA ARG A 329 5.23 -3.91 13.09
C ARG A 329 4.75 -2.85 14.09
N SER A 330 5.36 -1.67 14.07
CA SER A 330 4.96 -0.57 14.97
C SER A 330 3.53 -0.07 14.70
N ASN A 331 3.09 -0.03 13.43
CA ASN A 331 1.71 0.33 13.10
C ASN A 331 0.69 -0.70 13.62
N LEU A 332 0.99 -2.01 13.55
CA LEU A 332 0.13 -3.06 14.11
C LEU A 332 -0.08 -2.85 15.61
N ILE A 333 1.01 -2.67 16.36
CA ILE A 333 0.97 -2.39 17.81
C ILE A 333 0.18 -1.11 18.08
N GLY A 334 0.41 -0.06 17.29
CA GLY A 334 -0.29 1.21 17.40
C GLY A 334 -1.80 1.11 17.18
N MET A 335 -2.28 0.03 16.55
CA MET A 335 -3.70 -0.27 16.36
C MET A 335 -4.22 -1.42 17.25
N GLY A 336 -3.45 -1.83 18.27
CA GLY A 336 -3.86 -2.88 19.21
C GLY A 336 -3.80 -4.30 18.63
N ILE A 337 -3.10 -4.51 17.51
CA ILE A 337 -2.92 -5.84 16.91
C ILE A 337 -1.61 -6.45 17.44
N LEU A 338 -1.68 -7.66 17.98
CA LEU A 338 -0.52 -8.38 18.52
C LEU A 338 0.37 -8.92 17.38
N PRO A 339 1.64 -8.48 17.24
CA PRO A 339 2.56 -9.07 16.28
C PRO A 339 3.37 -10.19 16.94
N LEU A 340 3.29 -11.41 16.40
CA LEU A 340 4.04 -12.57 16.84
C LEU A 340 4.95 -13.08 15.72
N GLU A 341 6.16 -13.50 16.07
CA GLU A 341 7.08 -14.16 15.14
C GLU A 341 7.20 -15.65 15.46
N PHE A 342 7.17 -16.49 14.42
CA PHE A 342 7.48 -17.90 14.57
C PHE A 342 8.90 -18.11 15.12
N PRO A 343 9.15 -19.22 15.84
CA PRO A 343 10.51 -19.65 16.17
C PRO A 343 11.38 -19.79 14.91
N GLN A 344 12.69 -19.64 15.06
CA GLN A 344 13.62 -19.82 13.95
C GLN A 344 13.44 -21.19 13.28
N GLY A 345 13.24 -21.18 11.96
CA GLY A 345 13.05 -22.40 11.15
C GLY A 345 11.63 -22.96 11.18
N VAL A 346 10.74 -22.45 12.05
CA VAL A 346 9.31 -22.78 12.03
C VAL A 346 8.60 -21.83 11.08
N THR A 347 7.79 -22.39 10.19
CA THR A 347 7.01 -21.65 9.19
C THR A 347 5.63 -22.27 9.07
N ARG A 348 4.70 -21.54 8.45
CA ARG A 348 3.39 -22.08 8.04
C ARG A 348 3.51 -23.40 7.24
N LYS A 349 4.58 -23.56 6.46
CA LYS A 349 4.84 -24.75 5.64
C LYS A 349 5.38 -25.93 6.45
N THR A 350 6.29 -25.69 7.40
CA THR A 350 6.82 -26.76 8.27
C THR A 350 5.75 -27.28 9.23
N LEU A 351 4.84 -26.40 9.66
CA LEU A 351 3.66 -26.75 10.47
C LEU A 351 2.51 -27.35 9.65
N ARG A 352 2.62 -27.31 8.31
CA ARG A 352 1.61 -27.79 7.35
C ARG A 352 0.23 -27.16 7.60
N LEU A 353 0.22 -25.85 7.86
CA LEU A 353 -1.02 -25.11 8.06
C LEU A 353 -1.86 -25.10 6.80
N THR A 354 -3.17 -25.20 6.99
CA THR A 354 -4.19 -25.22 5.93
C THR A 354 -5.06 -23.97 5.95
N GLY A 355 -4.97 -23.18 7.02
CA GLY A 355 -5.86 -22.06 7.31
C GLY A 355 -7.13 -22.47 8.05
N GLU A 356 -7.34 -23.78 8.30
CA GLU A 356 -8.50 -24.29 9.03
C GLU A 356 -8.30 -24.33 10.54
N GLU A 357 -7.06 -24.09 10.98
CA GLU A 357 -6.69 -24.10 12.38
C GLU A 357 -7.42 -22.98 13.16
N ARG A 358 -7.76 -23.28 14.41
CA ARG A 358 -8.15 -22.28 15.41
C ARG A 358 -6.94 -21.89 16.23
N ILE A 359 -6.85 -20.61 16.56
CA ILE A 359 -5.72 -20.03 17.29
C ILE A 359 -6.17 -19.55 18.66
N ASP A 360 -5.50 -20.04 19.70
CA ASP A 360 -5.67 -19.59 21.08
C ASP A 360 -4.34 -19.03 21.62
N ILE A 361 -4.42 -17.87 22.27
CA ILE A 361 -3.29 -17.16 22.89
C ILE A 361 -3.75 -16.65 24.24
N SER A 362 -3.12 -17.17 25.30
CA SER A 362 -3.50 -16.91 26.69
C SER A 362 -2.45 -16.09 27.43
N ASP A 363 -2.82 -15.59 28.61
CA ASP A 363 -1.98 -14.83 29.54
C ASP A 363 -1.48 -13.50 28.95
N LEU A 364 -2.31 -12.86 28.12
CA LEU A 364 -1.96 -11.58 27.48
C LEU A 364 -1.92 -10.40 28.46
N GLN A 365 -2.53 -10.53 29.65
CA GLN A 365 -2.42 -9.53 30.72
C GLN A 365 -0.98 -9.42 31.25
N SER A 366 -0.30 -10.55 31.41
CA SER A 366 1.05 -10.65 31.99
C SER A 366 2.17 -10.38 30.99
N LEU A 367 1.81 -10.06 29.74
CA LEU A 367 2.74 -9.88 28.63
C LEU A 367 3.87 -8.91 28.97
N GLN A 368 5.10 -9.31 28.66
CA GLN A 368 6.31 -8.50 28.78
C GLN A 368 6.89 -8.22 27.40
N PRO A 369 7.65 -7.11 27.21
CA PRO A 369 8.30 -6.84 25.94
C PRO A 369 9.24 -7.97 25.52
N GLY A 370 9.16 -8.39 24.26
CA GLY A 370 9.99 -9.45 23.69
C GLY A 370 9.73 -10.86 24.22
N ALA A 371 8.69 -11.05 25.05
CA ALA A 371 8.40 -12.34 25.67
C ALA A 371 8.08 -13.44 24.64
N THR A 372 8.35 -14.68 25.01
CA THR A 372 7.85 -15.84 24.28
C THR A 372 6.41 -16.10 24.70
N VAL A 373 5.50 -16.16 23.72
CA VAL A 373 4.06 -16.38 23.90
C VAL A 373 3.68 -17.71 23.26
N PRO A 374 3.11 -18.65 24.01
CA PRO A 374 2.61 -19.91 23.45
C PRO A 374 1.36 -19.65 22.61
N VAL A 375 1.42 -20.00 21.33
CA VAL A 375 0.27 -19.99 20.41
C VAL A 375 -0.22 -21.42 20.26
N THR A 376 -1.43 -21.70 20.72
CA THR A 376 -2.05 -23.02 20.56
C THR A 376 -2.80 -23.06 19.24
N LEU A 377 -2.42 -24.02 18.38
CA LEU A 377 -3.08 -24.30 17.11
C LEU A 377 -3.93 -25.55 17.27
N THR A 378 -5.24 -25.42 17.10
CA THR A 378 -6.17 -26.56 17.06
C THR A 378 -6.53 -26.87 15.61
N ARG A 379 -6.16 -28.05 15.12
CA ARG A 379 -6.44 -28.51 13.75
C ARG A 379 -7.89 -28.98 13.60
N ALA A 380 -8.33 -29.18 12.35
CA ALA A 380 -9.67 -29.67 12.03
C ALA A 380 -9.99 -31.05 12.63
N ASP A 381 -8.98 -31.91 12.83
CA ASP A 381 -9.10 -33.21 13.49
C ASP A 381 -9.13 -33.13 15.03
N GLY A 382 -9.05 -31.91 15.59
CA GLY A 382 -9.00 -31.65 17.02
C GLY A 382 -7.62 -31.79 17.66
N SER A 383 -6.59 -32.20 16.91
CA SER A 383 -5.22 -32.23 17.42
C SER A 383 -4.74 -30.81 17.74
N GLN A 384 -3.98 -30.69 18.83
CA GLN A 384 -3.45 -29.43 19.31
C GLN A 384 -1.93 -29.45 19.37
N GLU A 385 -1.32 -28.34 18.99
CA GLU A 385 0.10 -28.08 19.22
C GLU A 385 0.31 -26.64 19.70
N ALA A 386 1.26 -26.45 20.61
CA ALA A 386 1.63 -25.13 21.10
C ALA A 386 2.97 -24.70 20.51
N ILE A 387 3.01 -23.54 19.86
CA ILE A 387 4.20 -22.98 19.23
C ILE A 387 4.71 -21.80 20.07
N PRO A 388 5.99 -21.79 20.50
CA PRO A 388 6.54 -20.72 21.33
C PRO A 388 6.92 -19.49 20.49
N CYS A 389 5.94 -18.73 20.03
CA CYS A 389 6.18 -17.55 19.18
C CYS A 389 6.78 -16.39 19.98
N ARG A 390 7.66 -15.60 19.36
CA ARG A 390 8.21 -14.39 19.98
C ARG A 390 7.23 -13.24 19.84
N CYS A 391 6.84 -12.60 20.94
CA CYS A 391 6.11 -11.34 20.90
C CYS A 391 7.01 -10.22 20.39
N ARG A 392 6.53 -9.51 19.37
CA ARG A 392 7.26 -8.40 18.75
C ARG A 392 6.79 -7.04 19.21
N ILE A 393 6.30 -6.96 20.45
CA ILE A 393 6.28 -5.72 21.23
C ILE A 393 7.66 -5.63 21.89
N ASP A 394 8.53 -4.76 21.36
CA ASP A 394 9.97 -4.79 21.66
C ASP A 394 10.33 -3.85 22.82
N THR A 395 9.44 -2.93 23.22
CA THR A 395 9.70 -1.94 24.27
C THR A 395 8.54 -1.80 25.26
N ALA A 396 8.82 -1.27 26.45
CA ALA A 396 7.79 -0.96 27.44
C ALA A 396 6.77 0.07 26.92
N THR A 397 7.21 1.08 26.15
CA THR A 397 6.33 2.09 25.55
C THR A 397 5.35 1.46 24.56
N GLU A 398 5.83 0.55 23.70
CA GLU A 398 4.96 -0.19 22.78
C GLU A 398 3.94 -1.07 23.52
N LEU A 399 4.36 -1.69 24.63
CA LEU A 399 3.45 -2.46 25.48
C LEU A 399 2.37 -1.58 26.13
N THR A 400 2.73 -0.36 26.56
CA THR A 400 1.76 0.62 27.06
C THR A 400 0.73 0.99 25.99
N TYR A 401 1.15 1.20 24.74
CA TYR A 401 0.22 1.45 23.64
C TYR A 401 -0.71 0.27 23.41
N TYR A 402 -0.18 -0.96 23.37
CA TYR A 402 -0.99 -2.16 23.19
C TYR A 402 -2.02 -2.34 24.32
N ARG A 403 -1.62 -2.12 25.58
CA ARG A 403 -2.53 -2.15 26.76
C ARG A 403 -3.59 -1.06 26.73
N ASN A 404 -3.41 -0.02 25.93
CA ASN A 404 -4.41 1.03 25.74
C ASN A 404 -5.34 0.78 24.56
N ASP A 405 -5.26 -0.36 23.89
CA ASP A 405 -5.91 -0.63 22.60
C ASP A 405 -5.40 0.26 21.45
N GLY A 406 -4.15 0.71 21.57
CA GLY A 406 -3.45 1.47 20.54
C GLY A 406 -2.93 2.83 20.99
N ILE A 407 -2.11 3.44 20.13
CA ILE A 407 -1.42 4.71 20.42
C ILE A 407 -2.40 5.89 20.47
N LEU A 408 -3.43 5.91 19.62
CA LEU A 408 -4.40 7.01 19.60
C LEU A 408 -5.24 7.04 20.89
N HIS A 409 -5.67 5.86 21.34
CA HIS A 409 -6.34 5.69 22.62
C HIS A 409 -5.47 6.17 23.79
N TYR A 410 -4.20 5.75 23.84
CA TYR A 410 -3.25 6.22 24.85
C TYR A 410 -3.11 7.75 24.85
N VAL A 411 -2.94 8.37 23.68
CA VAL A 411 -2.80 9.83 23.58
C VAL A 411 -4.04 10.55 24.08
N ILE A 412 -5.23 10.12 23.66
CA ILE A 412 -6.50 10.74 24.10
C ILE A 412 -6.66 10.61 25.62
N ARG A 413 -6.38 9.44 26.23
CA ARG A 413 -6.48 9.28 27.70
C ARG A 413 -5.54 10.21 28.47
N ASN A 414 -4.36 10.53 27.93
CA ASN A 414 -3.44 11.47 28.59
C ASN A 414 -3.82 12.95 28.38
N MET A 415 -4.80 13.24 27.53
CA MET A 415 -5.33 14.58 27.30
C MET A 415 -6.64 14.85 28.04
N LEU A 416 -7.34 13.80 28.50
CA LEU A 416 -8.50 13.87 29.40
C LEU A 416 -8.03 14.24 30.82
#